data_AF-A0ABD0S4S5-F1
#
_entry.id   AF-A0ABD0S4S5-F1
#
_cell.length_a   1.000
_cell.length_b   1.000
_cell.length_c   1.000
_cell.angle_alpha   90.00
_cell.angle_beta   90.00
_cell.angle_gamma   90.00
#
_symmetry.space_group_name_H-M   'P 1'
#
loop_
_entity.id
_entity.type
_entity.pdbx_description
1 polymer ?
#
loop_
_entity_poly.entity_id
_entity_poly.type
_entity_poly.pdbx_seq_one_letter_code
_entity_poly.pdbx_strand_id
1 'polypeptide(L)'
;MSGRGKKIVAAPKSKTSVSRSARAGLQFPVGRIARLLRKGNYAARIGSGAAVYLTAIIEYLCAEVLELAGNASRDNKKLRIAPRHIQLAVRNDEELNTLLGGVTISEGGVLPNIQAQLLPKKTKGPRDPANTSKEVQSQDF
;
A
#
# COMPACT_ATOMS: atom_id res chain seq x y z
N MET A 1 25.08 8.28 54.35
CA MET A 1 24.12 7.41 53.62
C MET A 1 22.97 8.27 53.09
N SER A 2 23.04 8.69 51.82
CA SER A 2 22.04 9.57 51.19
C SER A 2 20.92 8.74 50.57
N GLY A 3 19.96 8.33 51.39
CA GLY A 3 18.71 7.73 50.92
C GLY A 3 17.70 8.81 50.59
N ARG A 4 17.71 9.36 49.37
CA ARG A 4 16.58 10.16 48.87
C ARG A 4 15.49 9.22 48.37
N GLY A 5 14.64 8.80 49.31
CA GLY A 5 13.34 8.21 49.02
C GLY A 5 12.54 9.14 48.10
N LYS A 6 11.83 8.54 47.14
CA LYS A 6 11.01 9.20 46.13
C LYS A 6 9.90 10.01 46.81
N LYS A 7 10.17 11.29 47.10
CA LYS A 7 9.15 12.25 47.54
C LYS A 7 8.02 12.24 46.51
N ILE A 8 6.80 11.96 46.96
CA ILE A 8 5.58 12.20 46.18
C ILE A 8 5.43 13.72 46.08
N VAL A 9 6.09 14.30 45.08
CA VAL A 9 5.92 15.71 44.72
C VAL A 9 4.53 15.84 44.11
N ALA A 10 3.76 16.85 44.55
CA ALA A 10 2.45 17.18 43.99
C ALA A 10 2.48 17.12 42.46
N ALA A 11 1.46 16.49 41.87
CA ALA A 11 1.43 16.17 40.45
C ALA A 11 1.76 17.43 39.62
N PRO A 12 2.89 17.46 38.88
CA PRO A 12 3.19 18.58 38.00
C PRO A 12 2.03 18.69 36.99
N LYS A 13 1.58 19.93 36.71
CA LYS A 13 0.60 20.24 35.65
C LYS A 13 0.84 19.29 34.47
N SER A 14 -0.18 18.51 34.11
CA SER A 14 -0.03 17.44 33.12
C SER A 14 0.58 18.00 31.85
N LYS A 15 1.87 17.73 31.63
CA LYS A 15 2.48 17.98 30.32
C LYS A 15 1.59 17.27 29.31
N THR A 16 1.22 17.97 28.23
CA THR A 16 0.45 17.38 27.13
C THR A 16 1.11 16.05 26.75
N SER A 17 0.38 14.95 26.93
CA SER A 17 0.96 13.63 26.73
C SER A 17 1.23 13.45 25.24
N VAL A 18 2.50 13.46 24.83
CA VAL A 18 2.87 13.16 23.45
C VAL A 18 2.43 11.73 23.12
N SER A 19 1.70 11.57 22.01
CA SER A 19 1.21 10.26 21.58
C SER A 19 2.36 9.32 21.24
N ARG A 20 2.15 8.01 21.40
CA ARG A 20 3.16 7.02 21.00
C ARG A 20 3.47 7.06 19.50
N SER A 21 2.50 7.39 18.66
CA SER A 21 2.68 7.61 17.23
C SER A 21 3.61 8.80 16.96
N ALA A 22 3.35 9.96 17.59
CA ALA A 22 4.20 11.13 17.43
C ALA A 22 5.63 10.90 17.93
N ARG A 23 5.82 10.17 19.03
CA ARG A 23 7.15 9.77 19.51
C ARG A 23 7.89 8.82 18.57
N ALA A 24 7.16 8.00 17.82
CA ALA A 24 7.72 7.04 16.86
C ALA A 24 7.86 7.62 15.45
N GLY A 25 7.39 8.85 15.19
CA GLY A 25 7.39 9.44 13.85
C GLY A 25 6.40 8.79 12.88
N LEU A 26 5.36 8.13 13.39
CA LEU A 26 4.38 7.39 12.58
C LEU A 26 3.08 8.18 12.45
N GLN A 27 2.49 8.19 11.26
CA GLN A 27 1.14 8.71 11.03
C GLN A 27 0.06 7.76 11.56
N PHE A 28 0.32 6.45 11.51
CA PHE A 28 -0.62 5.43 11.92
C PHE A 28 -0.74 5.32 13.46
N PRO A 29 -1.90 4.87 13.97
CA PRO A 29 -2.20 4.94 15.40
C PRO A 29 -1.61 3.76 16.20
N VAL A 30 -0.35 3.88 16.65
CA VAL A 30 0.34 2.91 17.53
C VAL A 30 -0.50 2.54 18.76
N GLY A 31 -1.22 3.51 19.32
CA GLY A 31 -2.13 3.32 20.44
C GLY A 31 -3.23 2.29 20.16
N ARG A 32 -3.83 2.39 18.98
CA ARG A 32 -4.92 1.53 18.51
C ARG A 32 -4.40 0.14 18.18
N ILE A 33 -3.30 0.04 17.44
CA ILE A 33 -2.67 -1.25 17.09
C ILE A 33 -2.28 -2.03 18.34
N ALA A 34 -1.69 -1.38 19.35
CA ALA A 34 -1.38 -2.04 20.63
C ALA A 34 -2.62 -2.62 21.33
N ARG A 35 -3.77 -1.93 21.25
CA ARG A 35 -5.03 -2.42 21.82
C ARG A 35 -5.59 -3.59 21.02
N LEU A 36 -5.51 -3.53 19.69
CA LEU A 36 -5.94 -4.62 18.81
C LEU A 36 -5.10 -5.88 19.02
N LEU A 37 -3.77 -5.75 19.15
CA LEU A 37 -2.88 -6.87 19.46
C LEU A 37 -3.22 -7.57 20.78
N ARG A 38 -3.59 -6.80 21.82
CA ARG A 38 -4.05 -7.38 23.09
C ARG A 38 -5.41 -8.05 22.98
N LYS A 39 -6.34 -7.45 22.22
CA LYS A 39 -7.69 -8.01 22.02
C LYS A 39 -7.67 -9.28 21.14
N GLY A 40 -6.70 -9.39 20.23
CA GLY A 40 -6.59 -10.52 19.30
C GLY A 40 -6.05 -11.82 19.91
N ASN A 41 -5.71 -11.84 21.20
CA ASN A 41 -5.23 -13.04 21.90
C ASN A 41 -4.03 -13.75 21.24
N TYR A 42 -3.16 -13.01 20.53
CA TYR A 42 -1.98 -13.56 19.84
C TYR A 42 -0.92 -14.09 20.82
N ALA A 43 -0.84 -13.51 22.03
CA ALA A 43 0.06 -13.93 23.09
C ALA A 43 -0.44 -13.42 24.45
N ALA A 44 -0.01 -14.05 25.55
CA ALA A 44 -0.34 -13.62 26.92
C ALA A 44 0.18 -12.22 27.27
N ARG A 45 1.31 -11.81 26.68
CA ARG A 45 1.91 -10.48 26.83
C ARG A 45 2.37 -9.96 25.48
N ILE A 46 2.17 -8.67 25.25
CA ILE A 46 2.63 -7.97 24.04
C ILE A 46 3.65 -6.91 24.47
N GLY A 47 4.87 -7.01 23.94
CA GLY A 47 5.93 -6.04 24.20
C GLY A 47 5.56 -4.63 23.71
N SER A 48 6.06 -3.60 24.38
CA SER A 48 5.77 -2.20 24.03
C SER A 48 6.25 -1.83 22.62
N GLY A 49 7.40 -2.37 22.19
CA GLY A 49 7.98 -2.16 20.86
C GLY A 49 7.24 -2.89 19.73
N ALA A 50 6.59 -4.02 20.01
CA ALA A 50 5.90 -4.82 18.98
C ALA A 50 4.80 -4.01 18.27
N ALA A 51 4.04 -3.22 19.03
CA ALA A 51 3.01 -2.36 18.47
C ALA A 51 3.58 -1.24 17.59
N VAL A 52 4.76 -0.69 17.94
CA VAL A 52 5.42 0.33 17.12
C VAL A 52 5.90 -0.28 15.81
N TYR A 53 6.60 -1.41 15.89
CA TYR A 53 7.16 -2.11 14.74
C TYR A 53 6.09 -2.53 13.73
N LEU A 54 5.02 -3.18 14.21
CA LEU A 54 3.90 -3.56 13.35
C LEU A 54 3.20 -2.33 12.73
N THR A 55 3.06 -1.24 13.49
CA THR A 55 2.44 -0.01 12.98
C THR A 55 3.27 0.57 11.83
N ALA A 56 4.60 0.59 11.97
CA ALA A 56 5.50 1.06 10.93
C ALA A 56 5.40 0.23 9.64
N ILE A 57 5.33 -1.10 9.75
CA ILE A 57 5.15 -1.99 8.59
C ILE A 57 3.82 -1.73 7.90
N ILE A 58 2.73 -1.61 8.64
CA ILE A 58 1.41 -1.35 8.06
C ILE A 58 1.37 0.02 7.37
N GLU A 59 2.01 1.03 7.97
CA GLU A 59 2.12 2.37 7.36
C GLU A 59 2.93 2.31 6.07
N TYR A 60 4.06 1.60 6.07
CA TYR A 60 4.90 1.39 4.88
C TYR A 60 4.12 0.70 3.74
N LEU A 61 3.49 -0.45 4.01
CA LEU A 61 2.72 -1.17 2.99
C LEU A 61 1.55 -0.34 2.44
N CYS A 62 0.91 0.47 3.28
CA CYS A 62 -0.15 1.38 2.83
C CYS A 62 0.40 2.48 1.92
N ALA A 63 1.55 3.06 2.29
CA ALA A 63 2.22 4.06 1.46
C ALA A 63 2.61 3.48 0.09
N GLU A 64 3.19 2.28 0.05
CA GLU A 64 3.59 1.61 -1.20
C GLU A 64 2.40 1.39 -2.15
N VAL A 65 1.30 0.83 -1.63
CA VAL A 65 0.09 0.62 -2.42
C VAL A 65 -0.50 1.95 -2.90
N LEU A 66 -0.48 3.00 -2.07
CA LEU A 66 -1.00 4.33 -2.44
C LEU A 66 -0.12 5.04 -3.47
N GLU A 67 1.20 4.89 -3.40
CA GLU A 67 2.15 5.44 -4.37
C GLU A 67 1.88 4.85 -5.76
N LEU A 68 1.89 3.52 -5.86
CA LEU A 68 1.65 2.81 -7.11
C LEU A 68 0.23 3.04 -7.65
N ALA A 69 -0.79 3.05 -6.77
CA ALA A 69 -2.16 3.36 -7.19
C ALA A 69 -2.34 4.83 -7.60
N GLY A 70 -1.56 5.74 -7.00
CA GLY A 70 -1.48 7.14 -7.41
C GLY A 70 -0.92 7.28 -8.82
N ASN A 71 0.17 6.57 -9.11
CA ASN A 71 0.75 6.49 -10.45
C ASN A 71 -0.25 5.93 -11.48
N ALA A 72 -0.88 4.79 -11.17
CA ALA A 72 -1.91 4.20 -12.04
C ALA A 72 -3.12 5.14 -12.26
N SER A 73 -3.52 5.91 -11.24
CA SER A 73 -4.56 6.94 -11.38
C SER A 73 -4.13 8.05 -12.34
N ARG A 74 -2.89 8.50 -12.21
CA ARG A 74 -2.31 9.56 -13.04
C ARG A 74 -2.20 9.13 -14.50
N ASP A 75 -1.77 7.89 -14.75
CA ASP A 75 -1.67 7.31 -16.10
C ASP A 75 -3.05 7.23 -16.78
N ASN A 76 -4.08 6.92 -16.00
CA ASN A 76 -5.47 6.95 -16.44
C ASN A 76 -6.07 8.37 -16.53
N LYS A 77 -5.25 9.42 -16.37
CA LYS A 77 -5.63 10.83 -16.40
C LYS A 77 -6.74 11.15 -15.39
N LYS A 78 -6.70 10.52 -14.21
CA LYS A 78 -7.63 10.74 -13.09
C LYS A 78 -6.90 11.32 -11.89
N LEU A 79 -7.59 12.19 -11.15
CA LEU A 79 -7.09 12.80 -9.92
C LEU A 79 -7.46 12.03 -8.64
N ARG A 80 -8.30 11.00 -8.76
CA ARG A 80 -8.81 10.22 -7.62
C ARG A 80 -8.50 8.75 -7.82
N ILE A 81 -7.85 8.16 -6.81
CA ILE A 81 -7.66 6.71 -6.72
C ILE A 81 -9.02 6.01 -6.62
N ALA A 82 -9.24 5.01 -7.47
CA ALA A 82 -10.43 4.16 -7.52
C ALA A 82 -9.99 2.69 -7.34
N PRO A 83 -10.90 1.75 -7.05
CA PRO A 83 -10.54 0.35 -6.88
C PRO A 83 -9.77 -0.25 -8.07
N ARG A 84 -10.10 0.20 -9.30
CA ARG A 84 -9.33 -0.13 -10.50
C ARG A 84 -7.85 0.21 -10.39
N HIS A 85 -7.50 1.39 -9.87
CA HIS A 85 -6.11 1.84 -9.74
C HIS A 85 -5.35 1.00 -8.71
N ILE A 86 -6.01 0.61 -7.61
CA ILE A 86 -5.43 -0.29 -6.61
C ILE A 86 -5.19 -1.67 -7.22
N GLN A 87 -6.15 -2.20 -7.98
CA GLN A 87 -5.98 -3.49 -8.67
C GLN A 87 -4.83 -3.45 -9.67
N LEU A 88 -4.72 -2.39 -10.49
CA LEU A 88 -3.62 -2.25 -11.45
C LEU A 88 -2.27 -2.17 -10.73
N ALA A 89 -2.17 -1.38 -9.67
CA ALA A 89 -0.96 -1.27 -8.85
C ALA A 89 -0.54 -2.61 -8.25
N VAL A 90 -1.46 -3.29 -7.56
CA VAL A 90 -1.18 -4.57 -6.89
C VAL A 90 -0.83 -5.68 -7.88
N ARG A 91 -1.48 -5.75 -9.04
CA ARG A 91 -1.27 -6.87 -9.98
C ARG A 91 -0.07 -6.68 -10.91
N ASN A 92 0.37 -5.44 -11.14
CA ASN A 92 1.58 -5.16 -11.91
C ASN A 92 2.85 -5.21 -11.07
N ASP A 93 2.74 -5.14 -9.74
CA ASP A 93 3.88 -5.26 -8.83
C ASP A 93 4.04 -6.72 -8.34
N GLU A 94 5.25 -7.28 -8.46
CA GLU A 94 5.50 -8.70 -8.17
C GLU A 94 5.34 -9.03 -6.68
N GLU A 95 5.85 -8.16 -5.80
CA GLU A 95 5.84 -8.37 -4.36
C GLU A 95 4.42 -8.25 -3.80
N LEU A 96 3.69 -7.21 -4.20
CA LEU A 96 2.29 -6.99 -3.81
C LEU A 96 1.36 -8.04 -4.41
N ASN A 97 1.58 -8.47 -5.66
CA ASN A 97 0.77 -9.53 -6.27
C ASN A 97 0.94 -10.84 -5.52
N THR A 98 2.17 -11.14 -5.08
CA THR A 98 2.47 -12.31 -4.24
C THR A 98 1.81 -12.17 -2.86
N LEU A 99 2.01 -11.04 -2.19
CA LEU A 99 1.44 -10.77 -0.87
C LEU A 99 -0.11 -10.83 -0.88
N LEU A 100 -0.74 -10.39 -1.96
CA LEU A 100 -2.20 -10.29 -2.12
C LEU A 100 -2.75 -11.29 -3.14
N GLY A 101 -2.08 -12.41 -3.36
CA GLY A 101 -2.46 -13.43 -4.35
C GLY A 101 -3.86 -14.02 -4.12
N GLY A 102 -4.24 -14.22 -2.86
CA GLY A 102 -5.56 -14.74 -2.47
C GLY A 102 -6.64 -13.67 -2.22
N VAL A 103 -6.33 -12.39 -2.44
CA VAL A 103 -7.23 -11.27 -2.10
C VAL A 103 -8.01 -10.82 -3.33
N THR A 104 -9.34 -10.72 -3.20
CA THR A 104 -10.19 -10.11 -4.23
C THR A 104 -10.39 -8.63 -3.94
N ILE A 105 -10.06 -7.77 -4.90
CA ILE A 105 -10.32 -6.33 -4.82
C ILE A 105 -11.63 -6.05 -5.55
N SER A 106 -12.68 -5.76 -4.78
CA SER A 106 -14.00 -5.39 -5.31
C SER A 106 -13.88 -4.23 -6.29
N GLU A 107 -14.58 -4.31 -7.42
CA GLU A 107 -14.57 -3.28 -8.49
C GLU A 107 -13.20 -3.04 -9.14
N GLY A 108 -12.22 -3.91 -8.91
CA GLY A 108 -10.86 -3.77 -9.48
C GLY A 108 -10.75 -4.19 -10.95
N GLY A 109 -11.59 -5.10 -11.42
CA GLY A 109 -11.44 -5.76 -12.72
C GLY A 109 -10.15 -6.59 -12.82
N VAL A 110 -9.64 -6.80 -14.03
CA VAL A 110 -8.43 -7.61 -14.30
C VAL A 110 -7.40 -6.84 -15.11
N LEU A 111 -6.13 -7.25 -15.07
CA LEU A 111 -5.12 -6.71 -15.99
C LEU A 111 -5.55 -7.01 -17.44
N PRO A 112 -5.51 -6.02 -18.35
CA PRO A 112 -5.76 -6.28 -19.76
C PRO A 112 -4.72 -7.26 -20.29
N ASN A 113 -5.15 -8.44 -20.70
CA ASN A 113 -4.29 -9.45 -21.31
C ASN A 113 -5.11 -10.28 -22.30
N ILE A 114 -4.61 -10.41 -23.53
CA ILE A 114 -5.21 -11.26 -24.57
C ILE A 114 -4.17 -12.31 -24.93
N GLN A 115 -4.52 -13.58 -24.75
CA GLN A 115 -3.66 -14.70 -25.16
C GLN A 115 -3.39 -14.63 -26.66
N ALA A 116 -2.13 -14.81 -27.08
CA ALA A 116 -1.71 -14.58 -28.47
C ALA A 116 -2.51 -15.41 -29.50
N GLN A 117 -3.01 -16.58 -29.09
CA GLN A 117 -3.83 -17.48 -29.90
C GLN A 117 -5.21 -16.89 -30.25
N LEU A 118 -5.68 -15.90 -29.48
CA LEU A 118 -6.96 -15.22 -29.69
C LEU A 118 -6.83 -14.00 -30.60
N LEU A 119 -5.61 -13.60 -30.94
CA LEU A 119 -5.38 -12.47 -31.83
C LEU A 119 -5.76 -12.84 -33.27
N PRO A 120 -6.34 -11.91 -34.06
CA PRO A 120 -6.57 -12.13 -35.47
C PRO A 120 -5.27 -12.53 -36.16
N LYS A 121 -5.31 -13.60 -36.96
CA LYS A 121 -4.18 -13.92 -37.83
C LYS A 121 -3.97 -12.74 -38.76
N LYS A 122 -2.76 -12.14 -38.77
CA LYS A 122 -2.40 -11.10 -39.74
C LYS A 122 -2.46 -11.69 -41.15
N THR A 123 -3.61 -11.65 -41.81
CA THR A 123 -3.70 -11.80 -43.27
C THR A 123 -3.18 -10.51 -43.87
N LYS A 124 -2.01 -10.55 -44.52
CA LYS A 124 -1.48 -9.42 -45.28
C LYS A 124 -2.50 -9.06 -46.37
N GLY A 125 -3.30 -8.03 -46.14
CA GLY A 125 -4.03 -7.36 -47.20
C GLY A 125 -3.04 -6.70 -48.19
N PRO A 126 -3.48 -6.34 -49.40
CA PRO A 126 -2.62 -5.69 -50.38
C PRO A 126 -2.01 -4.44 -49.75
N ARG A 127 -0.67 -4.31 -49.80
CA ARG A 127 0.04 -3.16 -49.24
C ARG A 127 -0.26 -1.94 -50.11
N ASP A 128 -1.01 -0.99 -49.58
CA ASP A 128 -1.03 0.38 -50.11
C ASP A 128 0.25 1.11 -49.67
N PRO A 129 1.09 1.57 -50.61
CA PRO A 129 2.42 2.15 -50.30
C PRO A 129 2.36 3.51 -49.57
N ALA A 130 1.17 4.05 -49.29
CA ALA A 130 0.99 5.37 -48.66
C ALA A 130 0.92 5.34 -47.13
N ASN A 131 0.87 4.18 -46.46
CA ASN A 131 0.59 4.10 -45.01
C ASN A 131 1.77 3.58 -44.15
N THR A 132 2.97 3.46 -44.73
CA THR A 132 4.17 2.89 -44.10
C THR A 132 4.73 3.71 -42.94
N SER A 133 4.32 4.96 -42.77
CA SER A 133 4.80 5.86 -41.71
C SER A 133 4.04 5.77 -40.38
N LYS A 134 2.88 5.09 -40.33
CA LYS A 134 2.05 5.00 -39.11
C LYS A 134 2.18 3.68 -38.33
N GLU A 135 2.73 2.63 -38.92
CA GLU A 135 2.83 1.31 -38.26
C GLU A 135 4.00 1.17 -37.26
N VAL A 136 4.99 2.07 -37.28
CA VAL A 136 6.20 1.93 -36.46
C VAL A 136 5.96 2.36 -34.99
N GLN A 137 4.87 3.07 -34.70
CA GLN A 137 4.63 3.69 -33.38
C GLN A 137 3.68 2.91 -32.45
N SER A 138 3.12 1.77 -32.87
CA SER A 138 2.10 1.05 -32.12
C SER A 138 2.54 -0.32 -31.58
N GLN A 139 3.84 -0.55 -31.44
CA GLN A 139 4.40 -1.81 -30.91
C GLN A 139 5.04 -1.72 -29.52
N ASP A 140 4.58 -0.79 -28.69
CA ASP A 140 4.93 -0.81 -27.27
C ASP A 140 3.65 -1.02 -26.44
N PHE A 141 3.43 -2.27 -26.05
CA PHE A 141 2.74 -2.66 -24.83
C PHE A 141 3.78 -3.24 -23.88
#